data_AF-A0A644ZUU1-F1
#
_entry.id   AF-A0A644ZUU1-F1
#
_cell.length_a   1.000
_cell.length_b   1.000
_cell.length_c   1.000
_cell.angle_alpha   90.00
_cell.angle_beta   90.00
_cell.angle_gamma   90.00
#
_symmetry.space_group_name_H-M   'P 1'
#
loop_
_entity.id
_entity.type
_entity.pdbx_description
1 polymer ?
#
loop_
_entity_poly.entity_id
_entity_poly.type
_entity_poly.pdbx_seq_one_letter_code
_entity_poly.pdbx_strand_id
1 'polypeptide(L)' 'MIGACGISAFPMSARVIHQMGQKEDPYNYLLMPAISANVGGQIGSVVAGGIILTLVPLFA' A
#
# COMPACT_ATOMS: atom_id res chain seq x y z
N MET A 1 4.16 -4.63 10.51
CA MET A 1 3.51 -5.34 9.38
C MET A 1 2.63 -4.43 8.52
N ILE A 2 1.51 -3.88 9.02
CA ILE A 2 0.55 -3.10 8.17
C ILE A 2 1.19 -1.94 7.39
N GLY A 3 2.20 -1.24 7.93
CA GLY A 3 2.89 -0.18 7.19
C GLY A 3 3.47 -0.62 5.83
N ALA A 4 3.92 -1.88 5.72
CA ALA A 4 4.41 -2.43 4.46
C ALA A 4 3.29 -2.63 3.41
N CYS A 5 2.02 -2.69 3.83
CA CYS A 5 0.87 -2.74 2.92
C CYS A 5 0.75 -1.48 2.06
N GLY A 6 1.37 -0.36 2.45
CA GLY A 6 1.32 0.90 1.70
C GLY A 6 2.03 0.88 0.34
N ILE A 7 2.75 -0.21 0.01
CA ILE A 7 3.27 -0.43 -1.34
C ILE A 7 2.09 -0.61 -2.31
N SER A 8 2.14 0.09 -3.45
CA SER A 8 1.10 0.14 -4.47
C SER A 8 1.02 -1.16 -5.30
N ALA A 9 0.74 -2.27 -4.64
CA ALA A 9 0.60 -3.61 -5.21
C ALA A 9 -0.75 -4.20 -4.77
N PHE A 10 -1.83 -3.62 -5.27
CA PHE A 10 -3.20 -4.02 -4.90
C PHE A 10 -3.68 -5.26 -5.66
N PRO A 11 -4.26 -6.28 -5.02
CA PRO A 11 -4.43 -6.50 -3.58
C PRO A 11 -3.28 -7.32 -2.92
N MET A 12 -2.22 -7.62 -3.68
CA MET A 12 -1.14 -8.55 -3.28
C MET A 12 -0.45 -8.18 -1.96
N SER A 13 -0.06 -6.91 -1.76
CA SER A 13 0.66 -6.48 -0.55
C SER A 13 -0.09 -6.81 0.75
N ALA A 14 -1.41 -6.58 0.74
CA ALA A 14 -2.28 -6.92 1.87
C ALA A 14 -2.37 -8.43 2.13
N ARG A 15 -2.37 -9.26 1.07
CA ARG A 15 -2.39 -10.72 1.18
C ARG A 15 -1.08 -11.28 1.72
N VAL A 16 0.07 -10.75 1.27
CA VAL A 16 1.39 -11.15 1.78
C VAL A 16 1.50 -10.83 3.26
N ILE A 17 1.07 -9.63 3.68
CA ILE A 17 1.10 -9.24 5.09
C ILE A 17 0.14 -10.08 5.93
N HIS A 18 -1.05 -10.42 5.42
CA HIS A 18 -1.93 -11.35 6.11
C HIS A 18 -1.30 -12.74 6.26
N GLN A 19 -0.66 -13.27 5.20
CA GLN A 19 0.03 -14.57 5.29
C GLN A 19 1.20 -14.56 6.28
N MET A 20 1.97 -13.47 6.35
CA MET A 20 3.03 -13.32 7.34
C MET A 20 2.45 -13.22 8.76
N GLY A 21 1.38 -12.43 8.94
CA GLY A 21 0.67 -12.34 10.23
C GLY A 21 0.13 -13.68 10.71
N GLN A 22 -0.47 -14.48 9.81
CA GLN A 22 -0.99 -15.81 10.14
C GLN A 22 0.11 -16.83 10.48
N LYS A 23 1.35 -16.61 10.03
CA LYS A 23 2.50 -17.45 10.42
C LYS A 23 2.98 -17.12 11.84
N GLU A 24 2.85 -15.87 12.27
CA GLU A 24 3.22 -15.42 13.61
C GLU A 24 2.11 -15.72 14.63
N ASP A 25 0.86 -15.45 14.27
CA ASP A 25 -0.34 -15.72 15.07
C ASP A 25 -1.50 -16.15 14.16
N PRO A 26 -1.92 -17.44 14.20
CA PRO A 26 -3.02 -17.97 13.38
C PRO A 26 -4.39 -17.31 13.62
N TYR A 27 -4.57 -16.58 14.73
CA TYR A 27 -5.80 -15.89 15.08
C TYR A 27 -5.78 -14.40 14.67
N ASN A 28 -4.69 -13.91 14.08
CA ASN A 28 -4.51 -12.50 13.74
C ASN A 28 -4.91 -12.17 12.29
N TYR A 29 -6.17 -11.81 12.10
CA TYR A 29 -6.75 -11.50 10.79
C TYR A 29 -6.47 -10.07 10.32
N LEU A 30 -5.27 -9.89 9.75
CA LEU A 30 -4.84 -8.58 9.25
C LEU A 30 -5.41 -8.17 7.88
N LEU A 31 -6.06 -9.06 7.13
CA LEU A 31 -6.42 -8.79 5.72
C LEU A 31 -7.31 -7.53 5.56
N MET A 32 -8.37 -7.41 6.35
CA MET A 32 -9.32 -6.31 6.28
C MET A 32 -8.67 -4.95 6.57
N PRO A 33 -7.94 -4.75 7.69
CA PRO A 33 -7.23 -3.50 7.94
C PRO A 33 -6.01 -3.29 7.01
N ALA A 34 -5.41 -4.35 6.46
CA ALA A 34 -4.31 -4.25 5.50
C ALA A 34 -4.76 -3.73 4.13
N ILE A 35 -5.99 -4.04 3.72
CA ILE A 35 -6.56 -3.58 2.45
C ILE A 35 -6.66 -2.05 2.40
N SER A 36 -7.09 -1.39 3.48
CA SER A 36 -7.20 0.07 3.51
C SER A 36 -5.84 0.75 3.34
N ALA A 37 -4.79 0.22 3.97
CA ALA A 37 -3.42 0.70 3.80
C ALA A 37 -2.92 0.55 2.35
N ASN A 38 -3.23 -0.57 1.69
CA ASN A 38 -2.85 -0.80 0.29
C ASN A 38 -3.61 0.12 -0.68
N VAL A 39 -4.90 0.38 -0.44
CA VAL A 39 -5.65 1.40 -1.18
C VAL A 39 -5.03 2.78 -1.01
N GLY A 40 -4.62 3.14 0.21
CA GLY A 40 -3.89 4.38 0.48
C GLY A 40 -2.61 4.51 -0.35
N GLY A 41 -1.85 3.42 -0.49
CA GLY A 41 -0.66 3.34 -1.36
C GLY A 41 -0.95 3.67 -2.82
N GLN A 42 -2.02 3.10 -3.39
CA GLN A 42 -2.44 3.37 -4.77
C GLN A 42 -2.78 4.86 -4.97
N ILE A 43 -3.54 5.45 -4.05
CA ILE A 43 -3.89 6.88 -4.09
C ILE A 43 -2.64 7.75 -3.99
N GLY A 44 -1.75 7.44 -3.04
CA GLY A 44 -0.49 8.14 -2.85
C GLY A 44 0.39 8.15 -4.10
N SER A 45 0.50 7.01 -4.79
CA SER A 45 1.25 6.92 -6.06
C SER A 45 0.68 7.80 -7.16
N VAL A 46 -0.65 7.88 -7.30
CA VAL A 46 -1.29 8.76 -8.29
C VAL A 46 -1.07 10.23 -7.94
N VAL A 47 -1.20 10.60 -6.67
CA VAL A 47 -0.94 11.97 -6.19
C VAL A 47 0.52 12.37 -6.45
N ALA A 48 1.47 11.52 -6.08
CA ALA A 48 2.89 11.76 -6.32
C ALA A 48 3.20 11.89 -7.81
N GLY A 49 2.65 11.01 -8.64
CA GLY A 49 2.77 11.08 -10.10
C GLY A 49 2.19 12.38 -10.68
N GLY A 50 1.02 12.81 -10.19
CA GLY A 50 0.39 14.07 -10.61
C GLY A 50 1.21 15.30 -10.22
N ILE A 51 1.80 15.32 -9.03
CA ILE A 51 2.70 16.38 -8.59
C ILE A 51 3.93 16.45 -9.51
N ILE A 52 4.57 15.31 -9.79
CA ILE A 52 5.74 15.25 -10.68
C ILE A 52 5.38 15.77 -12.08
N LEU A 53 4.28 15.31 -12.67
CA LEU A 53 3.84 15.75 -13.99
C LEU A 53 3.53 17.26 -14.04
N THR A 54 3.08 17.84 -12.93
CA THR A 54 2.81 19.28 -12.83
C THR A 54 4.09 20.09 -12.63
N LEU A 55 5.04 19.58 -11.85
CA LEU A 55 6.27 20.28 -11.49
C LEU A 55 7.36 20.19 -12.56
N VAL A 56 7.49 19.05 -13.25
CA VAL A 56 8.55 18.84 -14.25
C VAL A 56 8.57 19.93 -15.34
N PRO A 57 7.43 20.34 -15.94
CA PRO A 57 7.40 21.43 -16.92
C PRO A 57 7.80 22.80 -16.35
N LEU A 58 7.75 22.99 -15.02
CA LEU A 58 8.12 24.25 -14.37
C LEU A 58 9.64 24.40 -14.19
N PHE A 59 10.38 23.29 -14.28
CA PHE A 59 11.84 23.23 -14.08
C PHE A 59 12.61 22.87 -15.36
N ALA A 60 11.91 22.65 -16.48
CA ALA A 60 12.46 22.44 -17.81
C ALA A 60 12.47 23.75 -18.60
#